data_AF-A0A842VWZ6-F1
#
_entry.id   AF-A0A842VWZ6-F1
#
_cell.length_a   1.000
_cell.length_b   1.000
_cell.length_c   1.000
_cell.angle_alpha   90.00
_cell.angle_beta   90.00
_cell.angle_gamma   90.00
#
_symmetry.space_group_name_H-M   'P 1'
#
loop_
_entity.id
_entity.type
_entity.pdbx_description
1 polymer ?
#
loop_
_entity_poly.entity_id
_entity_poly.type
_entity_poly.pdbx_seq_one_letter_code
_entity_poly.pdbx_strand_id
1 'polypeptide(L)'
;MDLSNIKGNILLYLALWDDDIGPTVVEQFPEETDIDLYENADKIFLSFQTIFGNSPDVQFEKTNLILPLKSQNIVCKILLDTIPNEDLRGGYQPFIIVFIFPIIFPEESLHIFANIQESIISRYKAKKTIHLKQEIEKIVLRAKKEASKLFEQGEINFKDKNYAEAKKSFSGASNISKIINEENIAQRYEAKLNDALIKQAKQVYIEAIKDYKDGEYKNAEKIFRKSLDLAKKTDESNIIKKIRKSMDKNYKNWAKSYAKIGKKSKKKRNFIKANEYYKKALNVAQKSQIRKLIKKYNKKLDKVPHVPLENNK
;
A
#
# COMPACT_ATOMS: atom_id res chain seq x y z
N MET A 1 15.94 19.14 19.68
CA MET A 1 15.78 18.40 18.41
C MET A 1 15.64 19.44 17.34
N ASP A 2 16.41 19.35 16.26
CA ASP A 2 16.32 20.36 15.19
C ASP A 2 15.04 20.13 14.38
N LEU A 3 14.03 20.94 14.65
CA LEU A 3 12.73 20.89 13.96
C LEU A 3 12.81 21.44 12.53
N SER A 4 13.90 22.14 12.17
CA SER A 4 14.07 22.66 10.81
C SER A 4 14.11 21.53 9.78
N ASN A 5 14.53 20.32 10.20
CA ASN A 5 14.54 19.14 9.35
C ASN A 5 13.14 18.54 9.10
N ILE A 6 12.13 18.82 9.94
CA ILE A 6 10.76 18.35 9.69
C ILE A 6 10.07 19.20 8.62
N LYS A 7 10.63 20.39 8.33
CA LYS A 7 10.15 21.28 7.27
C LYS A 7 10.11 20.51 5.95
N GLY A 8 8.90 20.23 5.46
CA GLY A 8 8.66 19.64 4.15
C GLY A 8 7.79 18.37 4.14
N ASN A 9 7.71 17.61 5.24
CA ASN A 9 6.99 16.32 5.24
C ASN A 9 5.67 16.32 6.01
N ILE A 10 5.51 17.21 7.00
CA ILE A 10 4.26 17.40 7.73
C ILE A 10 4.05 18.90 7.91
N LEU A 11 2.85 19.36 7.54
CA LEU A 11 2.37 20.69 7.84
C LEU A 11 1.15 20.55 8.75
N LEU A 12 1.05 21.42 9.75
CA LEU A 12 -0.04 21.46 10.71
C LEU A 12 -0.53 22.90 10.79
N TYR A 13 -1.83 23.13 10.66
CA TYR A 13 -2.38 24.45 10.91
C TYR A 13 -3.72 24.38 11.64
N LEU A 14 -4.04 25.48 12.31
CA LEU A 14 -5.31 25.75 12.93
C LEU A 14 -5.96 26.93 12.20
N ALA A 15 -7.20 26.75 11.75
CA ALA A 15 -7.97 27.82 11.15
C ALA A 15 -9.33 27.96 11.83
N LEU A 16 -9.76 29.20 12.03
CA LEU A 16 -11.10 29.57 12.49
C LEU A 16 -11.97 29.89 11.28
N TRP A 17 -13.27 29.65 11.39
CA TRP A 17 -14.25 30.14 10.44
C TRP A 17 -14.98 31.35 11.00
N ASP A 18 -15.20 32.33 10.14
CA ASP A 18 -16.03 33.51 10.37
C ASP A 18 -16.99 33.64 9.18
N ASP A 19 -18.28 33.91 9.43
CA ASP A 19 -19.28 33.94 8.37
C ASP A 19 -19.16 35.17 7.45
N ASP A 20 -18.58 36.26 7.95
CA ASP A 20 -18.42 37.51 7.20
C ASP A 20 -17.07 37.57 6.47
N ILE A 21 -16.03 37.02 7.10
CA ILE A 21 -14.64 37.13 6.61
C ILE A 21 -14.19 35.84 5.89
N GLY A 22 -14.72 34.69 6.28
CA GLY A 22 -14.25 33.37 5.85
C GLY A 22 -13.18 32.80 6.79
N PRO A 23 -12.37 31.83 6.34
CA PRO A 23 -11.42 31.15 7.20
C PRO A 23 -10.18 32.00 7.46
N THR A 24 -9.74 32.02 8.71
CA THR A 24 -8.50 32.67 9.12
C THR A 24 -7.56 31.65 9.73
N VAL A 25 -6.36 31.52 9.16
CA VAL A 25 -5.29 30.68 9.72
C VAL A 25 -4.71 31.40 10.94
N VAL A 26 -4.91 30.83 12.12
CA VAL A 26 -4.48 31.42 13.41
C VAL A 26 -3.05 31.02 13.74
N GLU A 27 -2.71 29.77 13.47
CA GLU A 27 -1.37 29.26 13.71
C GLU A 27 -1.03 28.18 12.69
N GLN A 28 0.24 28.12 12.30
CA GLN A 28 0.77 27.10 11.40
C GLN A 28 2.15 26.63 11.83
N PHE A 29 2.48 25.41 11.45
CA PHE A 29 3.83 24.88 11.50
C PHE A 29 4.09 23.97 10.30
N PRO A 30 5.22 24.13 9.60
CA PRO A 30 6.23 25.16 9.81
C PRO A 30 5.70 26.58 9.55
N GLU A 31 6.42 27.60 10.02
CA GLU A 31 6.03 29.02 9.87
C GLU A 31 5.98 29.48 8.40
N GLU A 32 6.69 28.78 7.51
CA GLU A 32 6.73 29.05 6.07
C GLU A 32 6.31 27.80 5.31
N THR A 33 5.48 27.96 4.28
CA THR A 33 5.02 26.88 3.41
C THR A 33 4.64 27.41 2.03
N ASP A 34 4.86 26.59 1.00
CA ASP A 34 4.43 26.88 -0.37
C ASP A 34 2.95 26.50 -0.62
N ILE A 35 2.29 25.88 0.36
CA ILE A 35 0.87 25.50 0.27
C ILE A 35 0.02 26.70 0.66
N ASP A 36 -0.92 27.07 -0.21
CA ASP A 36 -1.94 28.08 0.12
C ASP A 36 -2.91 27.53 1.18
N LEU A 37 -2.67 27.89 2.44
CA LEU A 37 -3.45 27.38 3.57
C LEU A 37 -4.86 27.99 3.63
N TYR A 38 -5.04 29.21 3.12
CA TYR A 38 -6.34 29.86 3.10
C TYR A 38 -7.24 29.19 2.08
N GLU A 39 -6.74 28.96 0.86
CA GLU A 39 -7.46 28.22 -0.17
C GLU A 39 -7.78 26.77 0.29
N ASN A 40 -6.86 26.14 1.03
CA ASN A 40 -7.08 24.82 1.61
C ASN A 40 -8.19 24.84 2.67
N ALA A 41 -8.15 25.79 3.60
CA ALA A 41 -9.15 25.95 4.65
C ALA A 41 -10.54 26.24 4.05
N ASP A 42 -10.61 27.13 3.05
CA ASP A 42 -11.82 27.44 2.30
C ASP A 42 -12.46 26.17 1.72
N LYS A 43 -11.68 25.39 0.98
CA LYS A 43 -12.15 24.14 0.37
C LYS A 43 -12.67 23.17 1.44
N ILE A 44 -12.01 23.08 2.58
CA ILE A 44 -12.42 22.21 3.69
C ILE A 44 -13.75 22.68 4.27
N PHE A 45 -13.86 23.96 4.66
CA PHE A 45 -15.08 24.50 5.25
C PHE A 45 -16.26 24.47 4.28
N LEU A 46 -16.06 24.82 3.01
CA LEU A 46 -17.11 24.72 1.98
C LEU A 46 -17.56 23.28 1.76
N SER A 47 -16.63 22.32 1.78
CA SER A 47 -16.98 20.89 1.70
C SER A 47 -17.84 20.47 2.89
N PHE A 48 -17.50 20.91 4.10
CA PHE A 48 -18.31 20.68 5.28
C PHE A 48 -19.69 21.30 5.18
N GLN A 49 -19.78 22.57 4.79
CA GLN A 49 -21.06 23.27 4.64
C GLN A 49 -21.93 22.60 3.56
N THR A 50 -21.33 22.13 2.48
CA THR A 50 -22.07 21.41 1.42
C THR A 50 -22.65 20.09 1.92
N ILE A 51 -21.88 19.35 2.75
CA ILE A 51 -22.30 18.04 3.25
C ILE A 51 -23.29 18.17 4.41
N PHE A 52 -23.07 19.12 5.32
CA PHE A 52 -23.77 19.21 6.60
C PHE A 52 -24.65 20.46 6.74
N GLY A 53 -24.37 21.55 6.03
CA GLY A 53 -25.01 22.87 6.26
C GLY A 53 -26.52 22.93 5.95
N ASN A 54 -27.08 21.97 5.21
CA ASN A 54 -28.51 21.95 4.89
C ASN A 54 -29.37 21.14 5.87
N SER A 55 -28.76 20.44 6.84
CA SER A 55 -29.53 19.65 7.80
C SER A 55 -29.90 20.50 9.02
N PRO A 56 -31.20 20.66 9.34
CA PRO A 56 -31.68 21.49 10.44
C PRO A 56 -31.18 21.02 11.81
N ASP A 57 -30.72 19.78 11.90
CA ASP A 57 -30.19 19.15 13.11
C ASP A 57 -28.65 19.18 13.19
N VAL A 58 -27.96 19.85 12.27
CA VAL A 58 -26.48 19.91 12.33
C VAL A 58 -26.06 20.83 13.45
N GLN A 59 -25.84 20.21 14.60
CA GLN A 59 -24.83 20.68 15.52
C GLN A 59 -23.48 20.39 14.87
N PHE A 60 -22.60 21.38 14.82
CA PHE A 60 -21.20 21.16 14.46
C PHE A 60 -20.54 20.32 15.55
N GLU A 61 -20.82 19.02 15.49
CA GLU A 61 -20.18 18.04 16.31
C GLU A 61 -18.77 17.83 15.81
N LYS A 62 -17.93 17.46 16.76
CA LYS A 62 -16.54 17.16 16.52
C LYS A 62 -16.41 16.06 15.45
N THR A 63 -15.87 16.43 14.30
CA THR A 63 -15.85 15.58 13.11
C THR A 63 -14.44 15.33 12.62
N ASN A 64 -14.13 14.06 12.38
CA ASN A 64 -12.85 13.60 11.83
C ASN A 64 -13.01 13.21 10.36
N LEU A 65 -12.13 13.71 9.49
CA LEU A 65 -12.09 13.28 8.09
C LEU A 65 -10.65 13.14 7.58
N ILE A 66 -10.54 12.43 6.46
CA ILE A 66 -9.34 12.34 5.63
C ILE A 66 -9.74 12.81 4.23
N LEU A 67 -9.07 13.86 3.74
CA LEU A 67 -9.35 14.46 2.44
C LEU A 67 -8.12 14.34 1.52
N PRO A 68 -8.15 13.47 0.51
CA PRO A 68 -7.06 13.39 -0.47
C PRO A 68 -7.16 14.52 -1.50
N LEU A 69 -6.13 15.36 -1.60
CA LEU A 69 -6.03 16.44 -2.58
C LEU A 69 -5.02 16.06 -3.66
N LYS A 70 -5.46 15.20 -4.59
CA LYS A 70 -4.61 14.58 -5.62
C LYS A 70 -3.91 15.60 -6.53
N SER A 71 -4.55 16.72 -6.84
CA SER A 71 -3.95 17.80 -7.66
C SER A 71 -2.73 18.44 -7.00
N GLN A 72 -2.66 18.39 -5.67
CA GLN A 72 -1.56 18.93 -4.87
C GLN A 72 -0.62 17.83 -4.35
N ASN A 73 -0.86 16.56 -4.70
CA ASN A 73 -0.09 15.41 -4.24
C ASN A 73 -0.02 15.28 -2.71
N ILE A 74 -1.10 15.67 -2.01
CA ILE A 74 -1.21 15.63 -0.54
C ILE A 74 -2.47 14.90 -0.07
N VAL A 75 -2.48 14.53 1.21
CA VAL A 75 -3.63 14.06 1.96
C VAL A 75 -3.74 14.85 3.26
N CYS A 76 -4.93 15.36 3.56
CA CYS A 76 -5.23 16.13 4.75
C CYS A 76 -5.97 15.27 5.76
N LYS A 77 -5.45 15.15 6.99
CA LYS A 77 -6.19 14.64 8.14
C LYS A 77 -6.76 15.82 8.89
N ILE A 78 -8.07 15.93 8.93
CA ILE A 78 -8.78 17.11 9.46
C ILE A 78 -9.59 16.68 10.68
N LEU A 79 -9.60 17.54 11.69
CA LEU A 79 -10.49 17.47 12.84
C LEU A 79 -11.18 18.83 12.94
N LEU A 80 -12.50 18.85 12.73
CA LEU A 80 -13.37 20.01 12.87
C LEU A 80 -14.04 19.98 14.24
N ASP A 81 -14.20 21.14 14.86
CA ASP A 81 -14.92 21.30 16.11
C ASP A 81 -15.42 22.76 16.27
N THR A 82 -16.11 23.06 17.36
CA THR A 82 -16.59 24.42 17.69
C THR A 82 -16.15 24.88 19.06
N ILE A 83 -16.09 26.20 19.23
CA ILE A 83 -15.94 26.87 20.52
C ILE A 83 -17.03 27.91 20.73
N PRO A 84 -17.46 28.21 21.97
CA PRO A 84 -18.35 29.34 22.22
C PRO A 84 -17.71 30.66 21.79
N ASN A 85 -18.49 31.49 21.10
CA ASN A 85 -18.17 32.85 20.66
C ASN A 85 -19.48 33.65 20.47
N GLU A 86 -19.78 34.55 21.41
CA GLU A 86 -21.04 35.33 21.43
C GLU A 86 -21.10 36.40 20.34
N ASP A 87 -19.95 36.78 19.78
CA ASP A 87 -19.87 37.78 18.72
C ASP A 87 -20.32 37.22 17.36
N LEU A 88 -20.44 35.89 17.22
CA LEU A 88 -20.84 35.23 15.99
C LEU A 88 -22.30 34.77 16.02
N ARG A 89 -22.91 34.69 14.84
CA ARG A 89 -24.26 34.18 14.67
C ARG A 89 -24.35 32.75 15.17
N GLY A 90 -25.21 32.53 16.16
CA GLY A 90 -25.41 31.22 16.78
C GLY A 90 -24.56 30.95 18.02
N GLY A 91 -23.69 31.87 18.44
CA GLY A 91 -22.95 31.78 19.70
C GLY A 91 -21.77 30.80 19.69
N TYR A 92 -21.40 30.27 18.52
CA TYR A 92 -20.30 29.32 18.35
C TYR A 92 -19.44 29.67 17.13
N GLN A 93 -18.13 29.47 17.25
CA GLN A 93 -17.15 29.60 16.18
C GLN A 93 -16.63 28.23 15.76
N PRO A 94 -16.85 27.80 14.51
CA PRO A 94 -16.20 26.62 13.95
C PRO A 94 -14.70 26.82 13.78
N PHE A 95 -13.95 25.74 13.96
CA PHE A 95 -12.52 25.72 13.68
C PHE A 95 -12.07 24.34 13.24
N ILE A 96 -10.93 24.30 12.55
CA ILE A 96 -10.30 23.08 12.07
C ILE A 96 -8.86 22.98 12.54
N ILE A 97 -8.43 21.75 12.79
CA ILE A 97 -7.03 21.37 12.94
C ILE A 97 -6.67 20.42 11.83
N VAL A 98 -5.72 20.81 10.99
CA VAL A 98 -5.39 20.09 9.77
C VAL A 98 -3.94 19.66 9.79
N PHE A 99 -3.71 18.35 9.71
CA PHE A 99 -2.42 17.81 9.32
C PHE A 99 -2.40 17.56 7.81
N ILE A 100 -1.39 18.05 7.12
CA ILE A 100 -1.14 17.78 5.71
C ILE A 100 0.07 16.87 5.58
N PHE A 101 -0.10 15.81 4.79
CA PHE A 101 0.93 14.82 4.47
C PHE A 101 1.06 14.67 2.95
N PRO A 102 2.22 14.21 2.43
CA PRO A 102 2.33 13.73 1.05
C PRO A 102 1.33 12.60 0.76
N ILE A 103 0.78 12.50 -0.45
CA ILE A 103 -0.21 11.46 -0.77
C ILE A 103 0.34 10.02 -0.69
N ILE A 104 1.66 9.87 -0.74
CA ILE A 104 2.34 8.59 -0.56
C ILE A 104 2.31 8.10 0.91
N PHE A 105 1.81 8.93 1.82
CA PHE A 105 1.67 8.61 3.23
C PHE A 105 0.66 7.46 3.43
N PRO A 106 1.03 6.39 4.15
CA PRO A 106 0.11 5.27 4.36
C PRO A 106 -1.13 5.71 5.16
N GLU A 107 -2.31 5.50 4.60
CA GLU A 107 -3.57 5.86 5.24
C GLU A 107 -3.71 5.18 6.61
N GLU A 108 -3.29 3.92 6.72
CA GLU A 108 -3.29 3.21 7.99
C GLU A 108 -2.36 3.82 9.04
N SER A 109 -1.49 4.78 8.72
CA SER A 109 -0.65 5.48 9.72
C SER A 109 -1.26 6.80 10.18
N LEU A 110 -2.29 7.32 9.48
CA LEU A 110 -2.92 8.60 9.82
C LEU A 110 -3.63 8.57 11.19
N HIS A 111 -4.09 7.39 11.63
CA HIS A 111 -4.76 7.25 12.93
C HIS A 111 -3.85 7.62 14.12
N ILE A 112 -2.53 7.55 13.96
CA ILE A 112 -1.56 7.96 14.98
C ILE A 112 -1.74 9.45 15.35
N PHE A 113 -2.17 10.26 14.38
CA PHE A 113 -2.37 11.70 14.54
C PHE A 113 -3.73 12.07 15.14
N ALA A 114 -4.69 11.14 15.22
CA ALA A 114 -6.00 11.42 15.80
C ALA A 114 -5.88 11.86 17.27
N ASN A 115 -5.23 11.05 18.11
CA ASN A 115 -5.01 11.36 19.53
C ASN A 115 -4.24 12.67 19.77
N ILE A 116 -3.48 13.09 18.77
CA ILE A 116 -2.75 14.35 18.81
C ILE A 116 -3.70 15.51 18.52
N GLN A 117 -4.47 15.46 17.42
CA GLN A 117 -5.48 16.47 17.09
C GLN A 117 -6.42 16.69 18.28
N GLU A 118 -6.84 15.61 18.93
CA GLU A 118 -7.64 15.64 20.15
C GLU A 118 -7.02 16.46 21.28
N SER A 119 -5.72 16.23 21.51
CA SER A 119 -4.99 16.89 22.58
C SER A 119 -4.75 18.38 22.29
N ILE A 120 -4.60 18.73 21.01
CA ILE A 120 -4.45 20.09 20.52
C ILE A 120 -5.80 20.82 20.68
N ILE A 121 -6.90 20.22 20.20
CA ILE A 121 -8.26 20.76 20.35
C ILE A 121 -8.61 20.99 21.82
N SER A 122 -8.41 20.00 22.68
CA SER A 122 -8.76 20.12 24.11
C SER A 122 -8.05 21.31 24.77
N ARG A 123 -6.80 21.57 24.40
CA ARG A 123 -6.02 22.70 24.91
C ARG A 123 -6.46 24.02 24.29
N TYR A 124 -6.71 24.03 23.00
CA TYR A 124 -7.20 25.22 22.31
C TYR A 124 -8.56 25.66 22.86
N LYS A 125 -9.50 24.72 23.08
CA LYS A 125 -10.80 25.01 23.72
C LYS A 125 -10.65 25.63 25.10
N ALA A 126 -9.71 25.12 25.90
CA ALA A 126 -9.49 25.58 27.28
C ALA A 126 -8.79 26.94 27.36
N LYS A 127 -7.85 27.24 26.46
CA LYS A 127 -6.96 28.43 26.58
C LYS A 127 -7.18 29.48 25.51
N LYS A 128 -7.91 29.15 24.43
CA LYS A 128 -8.09 29.94 23.21
C LYS A 128 -6.79 30.36 22.51
N THR A 129 -5.67 29.81 22.96
CA THR A 129 -4.32 30.03 22.46
C THR A 129 -3.60 28.69 22.44
N ILE A 130 -2.73 28.50 21.46
CA ILE A 130 -1.91 27.31 21.35
C ILE A 130 -0.56 27.68 20.74
N HIS A 131 0.42 26.79 20.91
CA HIS A 131 1.74 26.88 20.30
C HIS A 131 2.00 25.56 19.57
N LEU A 132 1.52 25.45 18.33
CA LEU A 132 1.58 24.24 17.50
C LEU A 132 2.99 23.66 17.40
N LYS A 133 4.03 24.51 17.39
CA LYS A 133 5.44 24.07 17.41
C LYS A 133 5.77 23.15 18.60
N GLN A 134 5.37 23.53 19.81
CA GLN A 134 5.62 22.72 21.02
C GLN A 134 4.83 21.41 20.98
N GLU A 135 3.65 21.43 20.37
CA GLU A 135 2.85 20.23 20.19
C GLU A 135 3.52 19.27 19.20
N ILE A 136 4.11 19.78 18.13
CA ILE A 136 4.84 18.97 17.15
C ILE A 136 6.06 18.29 17.74
N GLU A 137 6.81 18.93 18.62
CA GLU A 137 7.92 18.25 19.32
C GLU A 137 7.43 17.00 20.08
N LYS A 138 6.27 17.11 20.75
CA LYS A 138 5.66 15.98 21.47
C LYS A 138 5.17 14.91 20.49
N ILE A 139 4.61 15.31 19.35
CA ILE A 139 4.20 14.39 18.27
C ILE A 139 5.39 13.58 17.78
N VAL A 140 6.48 14.27 17.46
CA VAL A 140 7.69 13.66 16.93
C VAL A 140 8.28 12.70 17.93
N LEU A 141 8.33 13.07 19.21
CA LEU A 141 8.77 12.16 20.27
C LEU A 141 7.90 10.91 20.38
N ARG A 142 6.56 11.04 20.26
CA ARG A 142 5.64 9.89 20.28
C ARG A 142 5.80 9.03 19.03
N ALA A 143 5.91 9.63 17.85
CA ALA A 143 6.13 8.96 16.58
C ALA A 143 7.45 8.17 16.59
N LYS A 144 8.53 8.72 17.16
CA LYS A 144 9.79 8.01 17.40
C LYS A 144 9.59 6.75 18.25
N LYS A 145 8.88 6.87 19.38
CA LYS A 145 8.60 5.74 20.26
C LYS A 145 7.80 4.65 19.54
N GLU A 146 6.79 5.04 18.76
CA GLU A 146 5.98 4.09 17.98
C GLU A 146 6.79 3.43 16.87
N ALA A 147 7.62 4.17 16.14
CA ALA A 147 8.52 3.61 15.13
C ALA A 147 9.47 2.58 15.73
N SER A 148 10.07 2.86 16.89
CA SER A 148 10.90 1.90 17.63
C SER A 148 10.12 0.66 18.04
N LYS A 149 8.91 0.81 18.58
CA LYS A 149 8.04 -0.31 18.97
C LYS A 149 7.68 -1.20 17.76
N LEU A 150 7.32 -0.59 16.64
CA LEU A 150 7.07 -1.31 15.39
C LEU A 150 8.32 -2.04 14.90
N PHE A 151 9.49 -1.40 14.99
CA PHE A 151 10.74 -2.03 14.62
C PHE A 151 11.06 -3.26 15.50
N GLU A 152 10.90 -3.14 16.82
CA GLU A 152 11.07 -4.25 17.76
C GLU A 152 10.10 -5.41 17.47
N GLN A 153 8.83 -5.10 17.24
CA GLN A 153 7.84 -6.10 16.82
C GLN A 153 8.23 -6.76 15.49
N GLY A 154 8.80 -5.99 14.57
CA GLY A 154 9.35 -6.49 13.31
C GLY A 154 10.49 -7.48 13.53
N GLU A 155 11.43 -7.17 14.43
CA GLU A 155 12.54 -8.05 14.79
C GLU A 155 12.05 -9.36 15.46
N ILE A 156 11.05 -9.29 16.33
CA ILE A 156 10.40 -10.47 16.94
C ILE A 156 9.80 -11.35 15.85
N ASN A 157 8.91 -10.78 15.02
CA ASN A 157 8.26 -11.50 13.92
C ASN A 157 9.29 -12.08 12.93
N PHE A 158 10.40 -11.38 12.69
CA PHE A 158 11.46 -11.83 11.80
C PHE A 158 12.18 -13.06 12.36
N LYS A 159 12.49 -13.06 13.66
CA LYS A 159 13.09 -14.21 14.37
C LYS A 159 12.17 -15.43 14.34
N ASP A 160 10.86 -15.20 14.52
CA ASP A 160 9.82 -16.23 14.48
C ASP A 160 9.49 -16.72 13.06
N LYS A 161 10.20 -16.21 12.04
CA LYS A 161 10.00 -16.50 10.62
C LYS A 161 8.61 -16.11 10.12
N ASN A 162 7.90 -15.24 10.84
CA ASN A 162 6.68 -14.59 10.39
C ASN A 162 7.02 -13.37 9.51
N TYR A 163 7.65 -13.63 8.36
CA TYR A 163 8.17 -12.56 7.49
C TYR A 163 7.08 -11.65 6.91
N ALA A 164 5.83 -12.13 6.85
CA ALA A 164 4.71 -11.31 6.38
C ALA A 164 4.41 -10.18 7.36
N GLU A 165 4.32 -10.48 8.66
CA GLU A 165 4.09 -9.49 9.70
C GLU A 165 5.34 -8.65 9.96
N ALA A 166 6.53 -9.26 9.96
CA ALA A 166 7.79 -8.52 10.08
C ALA A 166 7.91 -7.41 9.03
N LYS A 167 7.57 -7.72 7.77
CA LYS A 167 7.55 -6.75 6.67
C LYS A 167 6.59 -5.60 6.95
N LYS A 168 5.37 -5.86 7.44
CA LYS A 168 4.41 -4.80 7.76
C LYS A 168 4.98 -3.88 8.84
N SER A 169 5.51 -4.46 9.92
CA SER A 169 6.10 -3.71 11.03
C SER A 169 7.31 -2.86 10.60
N PHE A 170 8.27 -3.43 9.85
CA PHE A 170 9.42 -2.69 9.34
C PHE A 170 9.03 -1.58 8.35
N SER A 171 8.04 -1.84 7.49
CA SER A 171 7.51 -0.81 6.59
C SER A 171 6.89 0.35 7.36
N GLY A 172 6.06 0.06 8.38
CA GLY A 172 5.48 1.08 9.24
C GLY A 172 6.55 1.90 9.97
N ALA A 173 7.54 1.23 10.58
CA ALA A 173 8.63 1.90 11.26
C ALA A 173 9.45 2.80 10.32
N SER A 174 9.80 2.31 9.12
CA SER A 174 10.54 3.08 8.11
C SER A 174 9.75 4.29 7.65
N ASN A 175 8.47 4.12 7.31
CA ASN A 175 7.62 5.22 6.88
C ASN A 175 7.52 6.30 7.94
N ILE A 176 7.18 5.95 9.19
CA ILE A 176 7.12 6.92 10.30
C ILE A 176 8.44 7.67 10.45
N SER A 177 9.58 6.97 10.34
CA SER A 177 10.90 7.58 10.43
C SER A 177 11.18 8.59 9.31
N LYS A 178 10.79 8.30 8.07
CA LYS A 178 10.90 9.24 6.93
C LYS A 178 10.08 10.50 7.18
N ILE A 179 8.88 10.34 7.71
CA ILE A 179 7.93 11.41 8.00
C ILE A 179 8.50 12.41 9.02
N ILE A 180 9.12 11.91 10.09
CA ILE A 180 9.74 12.76 11.12
C ILE A 180 11.18 13.20 10.78
N ASN A 181 11.57 13.02 9.51
CA ASN A 181 12.89 13.29 8.95
C ASN A 181 14.07 12.65 9.71
N GLU A 182 13.93 11.38 10.11
CA GLU A 182 15.00 10.57 10.69
C GLU A 182 15.58 9.63 9.62
N GLU A 183 16.22 10.19 8.59
CA GLU A 183 16.66 9.46 7.38
C GLU A 183 17.54 8.25 7.70
N ASN A 184 18.53 8.40 8.58
CA ASN A 184 19.45 7.31 8.95
C ASN A 184 18.70 6.13 9.61
N ILE A 185 17.70 6.44 10.44
CA ILE A 185 16.86 5.43 11.09
C ILE A 185 15.94 4.78 10.04
N ALA A 186 15.35 5.59 9.16
CA ALA A 186 14.49 5.11 8.08
C ALA A 186 15.22 4.14 7.14
N GLN A 187 16.45 4.48 6.73
CA GLN A 187 17.30 3.63 5.89
C GLN A 187 17.65 2.31 6.59
N ARG A 188 17.98 2.35 7.88
CA ARG A 188 18.22 1.14 8.68
C ARG A 188 16.99 0.23 8.72
N TYR A 189 15.80 0.81 8.91
CA TYR A 189 14.55 0.06 8.93
C TYR A 189 14.20 -0.49 7.54
N GLU A 190 14.49 0.25 6.47
CA GLU A 190 14.30 -0.16 5.09
C GLU A 190 15.24 -1.33 4.71
N ALA A 191 16.48 -1.33 5.19
CA ALA A 191 17.37 -2.48 5.02
C ALA A 191 16.78 -3.75 5.66
N LYS A 192 16.19 -3.64 6.86
CA LYS A 192 15.50 -4.77 7.52
C LYS A 192 14.22 -5.19 6.82
N LEU A 193 13.47 -4.24 6.26
CA LEU A 193 12.34 -4.52 5.37
C LEU A 193 12.77 -5.34 4.15
N ASN A 194 13.89 -4.97 3.51
CA ASN A 194 14.46 -5.70 2.38
C ASN A 194 14.87 -7.12 2.77
N ASP A 195 15.53 -7.30 3.91
CA ASP A 195 15.85 -8.62 4.45
C ASP A 195 14.58 -9.48 4.64
N ALA A 196 13.52 -8.91 5.23
CA ALA A 196 12.26 -9.60 5.44
C ALA A 196 11.60 -10.02 4.12
N LEU A 197 11.59 -9.13 3.12
CA LEU A 197 11.10 -9.42 1.77
C LEU A 197 11.88 -10.56 1.11
N ILE A 198 13.21 -10.56 1.18
CA ILE A 198 14.08 -11.61 0.64
C ILE A 198 13.77 -12.96 1.30
N LYS A 199 13.65 -12.98 2.64
CA LYS A 199 13.35 -14.20 3.39
C LYS A 199 11.94 -14.71 3.09
N GLN A 200 10.95 -13.83 3.00
CA GLN A 200 9.59 -14.17 2.58
C GLN A 200 9.57 -14.76 1.17
N ALA A 201 10.27 -14.13 0.23
CA ALA A 201 10.38 -14.63 -1.15
C ALA A 201 10.99 -16.04 -1.18
N LYS A 202 12.03 -16.31 -0.39
CA LYS A 202 12.65 -17.64 -0.25
C LYS A 202 11.69 -18.68 0.32
N GLN A 203 10.90 -18.34 1.33
CA GLN A 203 9.90 -19.24 1.93
C GLN A 203 8.82 -19.61 0.90
N VAL A 204 8.22 -18.61 0.25
CA VAL A 204 7.21 -18.82 -0.80
C VAL A 204 7.80 -19.61 -1.98
N TYR A 205 9.08 -19.39 -2.32
CA TYR A 205 9.76 -20.19 -3.33
C TYR A 205 9.86 -21.68 -2.95
N ILE A 206 10.14 -21.99 -1.68
CA ILE A 206 10.22 -23.39 -1.20
C ILE A 206 8.85 -24.08 -1.32
N GLU A 207 7.77 -23.38 -0.97
CA GLU A 207 6.39 -23.86 -1.16
C GLU A 207 6.11 -24.16 -2.64
N ALA A 208 6.47 -23.26 -3.56
CA ALA A 208 6.31 -23.50 -4.99
C ALA A 208 7.09 -24.73 -5.48
N ILE A 209 8.27 -24.99 -4.91
CA ILE A 209 9.07 -26.17 -5.24
C ILE A 209 8.43 -27.46 -4.74
N LYS A 210 7.74 -27.42 -3.58
CA LYS A 210 6.97 -28.56 -3.06
C LYS A 210 5.87 -28.94 -4.05
N ASP A 211 5.00 -28.00 -4.39
CA ASP A 211 3.92 -28.21 -5.37
C ASP A 211 4.42 -28.69 -6.73
N TYR A 212 5.54 -28.12 -7.19
CA TYR A 212 6.19 -28.55 -8.43
C TYR A 212 6.63 -30.03 -8.37
N LYS A 213 7.17 -30.48 -7.23
CA LYS A 213 7.56 -31.88 -7.04
C LYS A 213 6.35 -32.80 -6.95
N ASP A 214 5.26 -32.33 -6.36
CA ASP A 214 4.00 -33.07 -6.22
C ASP A 214 3.22 -33.14 -7.56
N GLY A 215 3.68 -32.41 -8.59
CA GLY A 215 3.05 -32.39 -9.92
C GLY A 215 1.92 -31.38 -10.05
N GLU A 216 1.68 -30.57 -9.02
CA GLU A 216 0.69 -29.49 -8.94
C GLU A 216 1.15 -28.23 -9.68
N TYR A 217 1.48 -28.40 -10.96
CA TYR A 217 2.19 -27.38 -11.74
C TYR A 217 1.47 -26.03 -11.85
N LYS A 218 0.13 -26.04 -11.85
CA LYS A 218 -0.69 -24.82 -11.89
C LYS A 218 -0.58 -24.05 -10.57
N ASN A 219 -0.59 -24.74 -9.43
CA ASN A 219 -0.43 -24.09 -8.13
C ASN A 219 0.99 -23.58 -7.95
N ALA A 220 1.98 -24.42 -8.30
CA ALA A 220 3.39 -24.04 -8.29
C ALA A 220 3.65 -22.74 -9.09
N GLU A 221 3.02 -22.58 -10.26
CA GLU A 221 3.14 -21.36 -11.08
C GLU A 221 2.61 -20.11 -10.38
N LYS A 222 1.44 -20.19 -9.74
CA LYS A 222 0.87 -19.10 -8.94
C LYS A 222 1.80 -18.70 -7.80
N ILE A 223 2.33 -19.69 -7.07
CA ILE A 223 3.22 -19.44 -5.92
C ILE A 223 4.58 -18.88 -6.39
N PHE A 224 5.14 -19.38 -7.50
CA PHE A 224 6.36 -18.81 -8.07
C PHE A 224 6.20 -17.34 -8.46
N ARG A 225 5.07 -16.94 -9.05
CA ARG A 225 4.80 -15.52 -9.36
C ARG A 225 4.81 -14.67 -8.09
N LYS A 226 4.09 -15.12 -7.04
CA LYS A 226 4.09 -14.43 -5.74
C LYS A 226 5.50 -14.27 -5.17
N SER A 227 6.32 -15.32 -5.23
CA SER A 227 7.72 -15.26 -4.81
C SER A 227 8.55 -14.28 -5.66
N LEU A 228 8.35 -14.28 -6.99
CA LEU A 228 9.04 -13.38 -7.90
C LEU A 228 8.67 -11.91 -7.66
N ASP A 229 7.39 -11.63 -7.39
CA ASP A 229 6.92 -10.26 -7.14
C ASP A 229 7.46 -9.71 -5.81
N LEU A 230 7.62 -10.56 -4.79
CA LEU A 230 8.31 -10.19 -3.55
C LEU A 230 9.79 -9.90 -3.80
N ALA A 231 10.48 -10.77 -4.54
CA ALA A 231 11.90 -10.64 -4.84
C ALA A 231 12.24 -9.40 -5.67
N LYS A 232 11.35 -8.98 -6.59
CA LYS A 232 11.53 -7.77 -7.40
C LYS A 232 11.52 -6.47 -6.58
N LYS A 233 11.02 -6.50 -5.34
CA LYS A 233 11.01 -5.33 -4.46
C LYS A 233 12.35 -5.05 -3.79
N THR A 234 13.33 -5.95 -3.90
CA THR A 234 14.59 -5.91 -3.13
C THR A 234 15.83 -5.88 -4.00
N ASP A 235 15.68 -5.71 -5.32
CA ASP A 235 16.76 -5.74 -6.34
C ASP A 235 17.72 -6.94 -6.31
N GLU A 236 17.35 -8.03 -5.61
CA GLU A 236 18.19 -9.21 -5.43
C GLU A 236 18.22 -10.07 -6.71
N SER A 237 19.15 -9.77 -7.60
CA SER A 237 19.22 -10.41 -8.92
C SER A 237 19.38 -11.93 -8.86
N ASN A 238 20.04 -12.46 -7.82
CA ASN A 238 20.32 -13.88 -7.67
C ASN A 238 19.06 -14.70 -7.37
N ILE A 239 18.20 -14.22 -6.46
CA ILE A 239 16.95 -14.92 -6.15
C ILE A 239 15.98 -14.84 -7.34
N ILE A 240 15.91 -13.69 -8.02
CA ILE A 240 15.09 -13.49 -9.23
C ILE A 240 15.49 -14.50 -10.32
N LYS A 241 16.79 -14.60 -10.62
CA LYS A 241 17.33 -15.57 -11.60
C LYS A 241 16.98 -17.01 -11.21
N LYS A 242 17.11 -17.36 -9.93
CA LYS A 242 16.79 -18.70 -9.41
C LYS A 242 15.30 -19.03 -9.56
N ILE A 243 14.41 -18.11 -9.18
CA ILE A 243 12.95 -18.28 -9.31
C ILE A 243 12.57 -18.47 -10.78
N ARG A 244 13.03 -17.59 -11.68
CA ARG A 244 12.75 -17.68 -13.13
C ARG A 244 13.20 -19.04 -13.72
N LYS A 245 14.41 -19.49 -13.39
CA LYS A 245 14.91 -20.80 -13.85
C LYS A 245 14.04 -21.97 -13.38
N SER A 246 13.51 -21.91 -12.17
CA SER A 246 12.59 -22.93 -11.64
C SER A 246 11.20 -22.84 -12.28
N MET A 247 10.70 -21.64 -12.55
CA MET A 247 9.48 -21.43 -13.32
C MET A 247 9.57 -22.02 -14.73
N ASP A 248 10.68 -21.82 -15.44
CA ASP A 248 10.89 -22.40 -16.77
C ASP A 248 10.85 -23.94 -16.74
N LYS A 249 11.45 -24.55 -15.70
CA LYS A 249 11.37 -26.00 -15.47
C LYS A 249 9.94 -26.46 -15.18
N ASN A 250 9.20 -25.71 -14.36
CA ASN A 250 7.79 -25.96 -14.07
C ASN A 250 6.97 -25.98 -15.36
N TYR A 251 7.04 -24.93 -16.18
CA TYR A 251 6.34 -24.84 -17.46
C TYR A 251 6.71 -25.97 -18.43
N LYS A 252 8.01 -26.31 -18.52
CA LYS A 252 8.48 -27.41 -19.36
C LYS A 252 7.86 -28.75 -18.96
N ASN A 253 7.80 -29.04 -17.66
CA ASN A 253 7.27 -30.30 -17.14
C ASN A 253 5.74 -30.35 -17.22
N TRP A 254 5.08 -29.23 -16.94
CA TRP A 254 3.64 -29.09 -17.10
C TRP A 254 3.19 -29.32 -18.55
N ALA A 255 3.85 -28.68 -19.52
CA ALA A 255 3.54 -28.92 -20.92
C ALA A 255 3.85 -30.38 -21.33
N LYS A 256 4.92 -30.97 -20.76
CA LYS A 256 5.29 -32.38 -21.01
C LYS A 256 4.23 -33.34 -20.46
N SER A 257 3.60 -33.06 -19.32
CA SER A 257 2.57 -33.92 -18.73
C SER A 257 1.34 -34.00 -19.64
N TYR A 258 0.82 -32.87 -20.12
CA TYR A 258 -0.25 -32.86 -21.12
C TYR A 258 0.16 -33.56 -22.41
N ALA A 259 1.36 -33.31 -22.91
CA ALA A 259 1.83 -33.95 -24.14
C ALA A 259 2.02 -35.47 -24.00
N LYS A 260 2.27 -36.00 -22.79
CA LYS A 260 2.31 -37.45 -22.52
C LYS A 260 0.91 -38.05 -22.70
N ILE A 261 -0.12 -37.38 -22.20
CA ILE A 261 -1.52 -37.79 -22.38
C ILE A 261 -1.90 -37.71 -23.86
N GLY A 262 -1.60 -36.60 -24.55
CA GLY A 262 -1.86 -36.47 -25.98
C GLY A 262 -1.19 -37.55 -26.82
N LYS A 263 0.06 -37.92 -26.49
CA LYS A 263 0.78 -39.05 -27.12
C LYS A 263 0.07 -40.39 -26.87
N LYS A 264 -0.40 -40.64 -25.65
CA LYS A 264 -1.14 -41.88 -25.30
C LYS A 264 -2.47 -41.96 -26.06
N SER A 265 -3.23 -40.87 -26.13
CA SER A 265 -4.49 -40.79 -26.88
C SER A 265 -4.27 -41.02 -28.38
N LYS A 266 -3.24 -40.39 -28.97
CA LYS A 266 -2.87 -40.60 -30.38
C LYS A 266 -2.53 -42.06 -30.67
N LYS A 267 -1.79 -42.73 -29.79
CA LYS A 267 -1.49 -44.18 -29.94
C LYS A 267 -2.75 -45.03 -29.95
N LYS A 268 -3.77 -44.65 -29.17
CA LYS A 268 -5.09 -45.27 -29.15
C LYS A 268 -6.01 -44.82 -30.29
N ARG A 269 -5.49 -44.11 -31.31
CA ARG A 269 -6.24 -43.50 -32.42
C ARG A 269 -7.36 -42.53 -31.99
N ASN A 270 -7.37 -42.07 -30.74
CA ASN A 270 -8.28 -41.01 -30.28
C ASN A 270 -7.66 -39.64 -30.57
N PHE A 271 -7.82 -39.17 -31.81
CA PHE A 271 -7.18 -37.96 -32.31
C PHE A 271 -7.79 -36.67 -31.75
N ILE A 272 -9.10 -36.64 -31.47
CA ILE A 272 -9.77 -35.49 -30.84
C ILE A 272 -9.12 -35.20 -29.48
N LYS A 273 -9.04 -36.23 -28.61
CA LYS A 273 -8.39 -36.10 -27.30
C LYS A 273 -6.89 -35.80 -27.45
N ALA A 274 -6.21 -36.37 -28.44
CA ALA A 274 -4.80 -36.06 -28.69
C ALA A 274 -4.59 -34.57 -29.03
N ASN A 275 -5.43 -34.01 -29.89
CA ASN A 275 -5.40 -32.60 -30.28
C ASN A 275 -5.64 -31.69 -29.06
N GLU A 276 -6.69 -31.97 -28.28
CA GLU A 276 -7.03 -31.23 -27.06
C GLU A 276 -5.83 -31.13 -26.09
N TYR A 277 -5.17 -32.25 -25.79
CA TYR A 277 -4.04 -32.25 -24.87
C TYR A 277 -2.77 -31.61 -25.46
N TYR A 278 -2.54 -31.66 -26.77
CA TYR A 278 -1.46 -30.90 -27.38
C TYR A 278 -1.76 -29.39 -27.39
N LYS A 279 -3.01 -28.95 -27.58
CA LYS A 279 -3.41 -27.54 -27.39
C LYS A 279 -3.16 -27.08 -25.96
N LYS A 280 -3.50 -27.89 -24.95
CA LYS A 280 -3.18 -27.60 -23.54
C LYS A 280 -1.67 -27.47 -23.31
N ALA A 281 -0.86 -28.37 -23.86
CA ALA A 281 0.60 -28.28 -23.77
C ALA A 281 1.16 -27.02 -24.45
N LEU A 282 0.60 -26.64 -25.62
CA LEU A 282 0.97 -25.43 -26.34
C LEU A 282 0.62 -24.17 -25.55
N ASN A 283 -0.59 -24.10 -24.96
CA ASN A 283 -1.01 -22.97 -24.13
C ASN A 283 -0.06 -22.75 -22.95
N VAL A 284 0.32 -23.83 -22.25
CA VAL A 284 1.34 -23.75 -21.17
C VAL A 284 2.68 -23.23 -21.71
N ALA A 285 3.11 -23.68 -22.88
CA ALA A 285 4.35 -23.20 -23.50
C ALA A 285 4.28 -21.71 -23.90
N GLN A 286 3.14 -21.24 -24.39
CA GLN A 286 2.91 -19.84 -24.75
C GLN A 286 2.95 -18.94 -23.50
N LYS A 287 2.32 -19.37 -22.39
CA LYS A 287 2.40 -18.66 -21.10
C LYS A 287 3.84 -18.45 -20.62
N SER A 288 4.70 -19.44 -20.85
CA SER A 288 6.13 -19.35 -20.49
C SER A 288 6.98 -18.51 -21.45
N GLN A 289 6.45 -18.20 -22.64
CA GLN A 289 7.19 -17.57 -23.75
C GLN A 289 8.46 -18.33 -24.19
N ILE A 290 8.62 -19.61 -23.82
CA ILE A 290 9.78 -20.42 -24.21
C ILE A 290 9.63 -20.86 -25.68
N ARG A 291 10.22 -20.10 -26.62
CA ARG A 291 10.14 -20.32 -28.08
C ARG A 291 10.38 -21.78 -28.50
N LYS A 292 11.38 -22.44 -27.91
CA LYS A 292 11.70 -23.86 -28.19
C LYS A 292 10.54 -24.81 -27.85
N LEU A 293 9.79 -24.55 -26.77
CA LEU A 293 8.63 -25.35 -26.40
C LEU A 293 7.44 -25.07 -27.32
N ILE A 294 7.20 -23.80 -27.65
CA ILE A 294 6.11 -23.40 -28.56
C ILE A 294 6.28 -24.11 -29.91
N LYS A 295 7.47 -23.98 -30.55
CA LYS A 295 7.78 -24.66 -31.83
C LYS A 295 7.62 -26.18 -31.73
N LYS A 296 8.04 -26.78 -30.61
CA LYS A 296 7.92 -28.22 -30.37
C LYS A 296 6.47 -28.69 -30.33
N TYR A 297 5.58 -27.94 -29.67
CA TYR A 297 4.19 -28.35 -29.52
C TYR A 297 3.33 -28.03 -30.75
N ASN A 298 3.63 -26.95 -31.49
CA ASN A 298 3.07 -26.73 -32.83
C ASN A 298 3.34 -27.93 -33.75
N LYS A 299 4.61 -28.34 -33.89
CA LYS A 299 4.99 -29.51 -34.70
C LYS A 299 4.31 -30.82 -34.26
N LYS A 300 3.93 -30.94 -32.98
CA LYS A 300 3.17 -32.12 -32.51
C LYS A 300 1.69 -32.03 -32.89
N LEU A 301 1.13 -30.83 -32.87
CA LEU A 301 -0.24 -30.54 -33.25
C LEU A 301 -0.45 -30.82 -34.75
N ASP A 302 0.45 -30.33 -35.60
CA ASP A 302 0.42 -30.53 -37.06
C ASP A 302 0.46 -32.01 -37.47
N LYS A 303 1.01 -32.86 -36.60
CA LYS A 303 1.11 -34.31 -36.80
C LYS A 303 -0.11 -35.08 -36.32
N VAL A 304 -1.13 -34.45 -35.74
CA VAL A 304 -2.38 -35.12 -35.38
C VAL A 304 -3.28 -35.05 -36.62
N PRO A 305 -3.74 -36.20 -37.16
CA PRO A 305 -4.69 -36.20 -38.27
C PRO A 305 -5.87 -35.28 -37.99
N HIS A 306 -6.25 -34.47 -38.97
CA HIS A 306 -7.48 -33.72 -38.88
C HIS A 306 -8.63 -34.71 -39.00
N VAL A 307 -9.35 -34.91 -37.89
CA VAL A 307 -10.64 -35.61 -37.93
C VAL A 307 -11.66 -34.52 -38.24
N PRO A 308 -12.40 -34.60 -39.36
CA PRO A 308 -13.55 -33.74 -39.59
C PRO A 308 -14.48 -33.90 -38.39
N LEU A 309 -15.05 -32.80 -37.90
CA LEU A 309 -16.19 -32.93 -36.98
C LEU A 309 -17.28 -33.59 -37.80
N GLU A 310 -17.48 -34.90 -37.64
CA GLU A 310 -18.68 -35.54 -38.15
C GLU A 310 -19.84 -34.77 -37.54
N ASN A 311 -20.64 -34.17 -38.42
CA ASN A 311 -21.83 -33.42 -38.03
C ASN A 311 -22.71 -34.38 -37.24
N ASN A 312 -22.73 -34.24 -35.91
CA ASN A 312 -23.70 -34.90 -35.06
C ASN A 312 -25.09 -34.41 -35.49
N LYS A 313 -25.72 -35.19 -36.37
CA LYS A 313 -27.17 -35.20 -36.56
C LYS A 313 -27.79 -36.03 -35.46
#